data_AF-A0A0D0ECW8-F1
#
_entry.id   AF-A0A0D0ECW8-F1
#
_cell.length_a   1.000
_cell.length_b   1.000
_cell.length_c   1.000
_cell.angle_alpha   90.00
_cell.angle_beta   90.00
_cell.angle_gamma   90.00
#
_symmetry.space_group_name_H-M   'P 1'
#
loop_
_entity.id
_entity.type
_entity.pdbx_description
1 polymer ?
#
loop_
_entity_poly.entity_id
_entity_poly.type
_entity_poly.pdbx_seq_one_letter_code
_entity_poly.pdbx_strand_id
1 'polypeptide(L)'
;MCPNTSKADLPSTHNISTYVHNSFIEFLNTLKARIQATTAGCISTITDLWSVDQTKATFMGLTAHWIEKNIKSGAWTMCSEVIASKGISGAHSWQNLGHYFVGHVSMLVPCMTSLLR
;
A
#
# COMPACT_ATOMS: atom_id res chain seq x y z
N MET A 1 -30.36 20.26 19.72
CA MET A 1 -30.78 19.01 19.04
C MET A 1 -29.79 17.93 19.42
N CYS A 2 -30.22 16.87 20.11
CA CYS A 2 -29.40 15.69 20.34
C CYS A 2 -29.90 14.62 19.35
N PRO A 3 -29.04 14.06 18.47
CA PRO A 3 -29.49 13.04 17.53
C PRO A 3 -29.97 11.81 18.29
N ASN A 4 -31.12 11.28 17.88
CA ASN A 4 -31.78 10.14 18.53
C ASN A 4 -31.20 8.80 18.02
N THR A 5 -29.88 8.72 17.90
CA THR A 5 -29.15 7.54 17.43
C THR A 5 -29.13 6.45 18.50
N SER A 6 -29.57 5.26 18.13
CA SER A 6 -29.53 4.05 18.93
C SER A 6 -28.26 3.23 18.67
N LYS A 7 -27.93 2.27 19.53
CA LYS A 7 -26.79 1.35 19.30
C LYS A 7 -26.94 0.51 18.03
N ALA A 8 -28.16 0.29 17.56
CA ALA A 8 -28.41 -0.44 16.31
C ALA A 8 -28.01 0.39 15.07
N ASP A 9 -27.90 1.71 15.20
CA ASP A 9 -27.50 2.61 14.11
C ASP A 9 -25.97 2.69 13.95
N LEU A 10 -25.21 2.14 14.90
CA LEU A 10 -23.75 2.10 14.84
C LEU A 10 -23.28 0.81 14.16
N PRO A 11 -22.36 0.90 13.18
CA PRO A 11 -21.78 -0.29 12.57
C PRO A 11 -20.96 -1.08 13.61
N SER A 12 -21.05 -2.41 13.55
CA SER A 12 -20.21 -3.28 14.38
C SER A 12 -18.73 -3.16 13.98
N THR A 13 -17.82 -3.52 14.88
CA THR A 13 -16.39 -3.61 14.57
C THR A 13 -16.12 -4.51 13.36
N HIS A 14 -16.88 -5.59 13.22
CA HIS A 14 -16.78 -6.49 12.08
C HIS A 14 -17.16 -5.77 10.77
N ASN A 15 -18.27 -5.02 10.77
CA ASN A 15 -18.71 -4.27 9.59
C ASN A 15 -17.68 -3.22 9.17
N ILE A 16 -17.12 -2.48 10.14
CA ILE A 16 -16.07 -1.48 9.87
C ILE A 16 -14.82 -2.16 9.30
N SER A 17 -14.36 -3.24 9.94
CA SER A 17 -13.15 -3.96 9.50
C SER A 17 -13.31 -4.52 8.08
N THR A 18 -14.46 -5.12 7.77
CA THR A 18 -14.77 -5.64 6.43
C THR A 18 -14.83 -4.51 5.40
N TYR A 19 -15.47 -3.40 5.73
CA TYR A 19 -15.52 -2.23 4.86
C TYR A 19 -14.12 -1.71 4.54
N VAL A 20 -13.30 -1.45 5.57
CA VAL A 20 -11.92 -0.96 5.40
C VAL A 20 -11.09 -1.93 4.56
N HIS A 21 -11.21 -3.24 4.80
CA HIS A 21 -10.50 -4.26 4.02
C HIS A 21 -10.89 -4.23 2.54
N ASN A 22 -12.20 -4.19 2.24
CA ASN A 22 -12.70 -4.16 0.88
C ASN A 22 -12.31 -2.87 0.16
N SER A 23 -12.44 -1.72 0.82
CA SER A 23 -12.00 -0.43 0.27
C SER A 23 -10.50 -0.40 -0.02
N PHE A 24 -9.69 -1.04 0.83
CA PHE A 24 -8.25 -1.17 0.58
C PHE A 24 -7.94 -2.07 -0.63
N ILE A 25 -8.66 -3.18 -0.81
CA ILE A 25 -8.54 -4.02 -2.01
C ILE A 25 -8.92 -3.25 -3.27
N GLU A 26 -10.03 -2.52 -3.25
CA GLU A 26 -10.46 -1.68 -4.38
C GLU A 26 -9.44 -0.59 -4.72
N PHE A 27 -8.88 0.06 -3.69
CA PHE A 27 -7.78 1.00 -3.84
C PHE A 27 -6.58 0.35 -4.54
N LEU A 28 -6.10 -0.81 -4.05
CA LEU A 28 -4.96 -1.49 -4.66
C LEU A 28 -5.22 -1.91 -6.11
N ASN A 29 -6.42 -2.38 -6.43
CA ASN A 29 -6.79 -2.73 -7.80
C ASN A 29 -6.79 -1.51 -8.72
N THR A 30 -7.33 -0.38 -8.24
CA THR A 30 -7.35 0.89 -8.98
C THR A 30 -5.93 1.42 -9.19
N LEU A 31 -5.11 1.37 -8.14
CA LEU A 31 -3.72 1.79 -8.18
C LEU A 31 -2.92 0.94 -9.18
N LYS A 32 -3.10 -0.39 -9.15
CA LYS A 32 -2.49 -1.31 -10.11
C LYS A 32 -2.87 -0.96 -11.54
N ALA A 33 -4.16 -0.74 -11.82
CA ALA A 33 -4.61 -0.34 -13.15
C ALA A 33 -4.00 0.99 -13.60
N ARG A 34 -3.91 1.98 -12.70
CA ARG A 34 -3.31 3.30 -12.98
C ARG A 34 -1.82 3.19 -13.30
N ILE A 35 -1.10 2.38 -12.51
CA ILE A 35 0.34 2.15 -12.68
C ILE A 35 0.65 1.31 -13.92
N GLN A 36 -0.25 0.40 -14.33
CA GLN A 36 -0.10 -0.38 -15.56
C GLN A 36 -0.50 0.38 -16.83
N ALA A 37 -1.06 1.59 -16.69
CA ALA A 37 -1.38 2.43 -17.83
C ALA A 37 -0.11 2.89 -18.55
N THR A 38 -0.19 3.06 -19.86
CA THR A 38 0.94 3.49 -20.71
C THR A 38 1.44 4.91 -20.42
N THR A 39 0.70 5.67 -19.61
CA THR A 39 1.04 7.02 -19.15
C THR A 39 1.95 7.04 -17.94
N ALA A 40 2.10 5.90 -17.25
CA ALA A 40 2.97 5.78 -16.09
C ALA A 40 4.40 5.48 -16.54
N GLY A 41 5.36 6.22 -15.99
CA GLY A 41 6.78 5.95 -16.14
C GLY A 41 7.23 4.76 -15.27
N CYS A 42 8.55 4.64 -15.08
CA CYS A 42 9.10 3.63 -14.18
C CYS A 42 8.59 3.84 -12.75
N ILE A 43 8.30 2.73 -12.09
CA ILE A 43 7.86 2.71 -10.69
C ILE A 43 9.07 2.45 -9.83
N SER A 44 9.23 3.24 -8.78
CA SER A 44 10.23 3.02 -7.75
C SER A 44 9.51 2.87 -6.41
N THR A 45 10.14 2.17 -5.48
CA THR A 45 9.57 1.94 -4.14
C THR A 45 10.54 2.40 -3.08
N ILE A 46 10.02 3.00 -2.02
CA ILE A 46 10.79 3.30 -0.80
C ILE A 46 10.23 2.41 0.29
N THR A 47 11.12 1.71 0.98
CA THR A 47 10.79 0.96 2.18
C THR A 47 11.26 1.75 3.38
N ASP A 48 10.35 1.98 4.32
CA ASP A 48 10.65 2.58 5.62
C ASP A 48 10.51 1.51 6.70
N LEU A 49 11.50 1.40 7.57
CA LEU A 49 11.58 0.40 8.62
C LEU A 49 11.78 1.10 9.95
N TRP A 50 10.88 0.85 10.89
CA TRP A 50 10.98 1.39 12.24
C TRP A 50 10.49 0.40 13.28
N SER A 51 11.02 0.52 14.49
CA SER A 51 10.57 -0.21 15.67
C SER A 51 9.91 0.73 16.66
N VAL A 52 8.98 0.19 17.46
CA VAL A 52 8.37 0.91 18.58
C VAL A 52 8.91 0.30 19.87
N ASP A 53 9.72 1.08 20.60
CA ASP A 53 10.47 0.60 21.77
C ASP A 53 9.59 -0.04 22.85
N GLN A 54 8.37 0.48 23.03
CA GLN A 54 7.44 0.02 24.06
C GLN A 54 6.84 -1.36 23.75
N THR A 55 6.57 -1.64 22.48
CA THR A 55 5.89 -2.88 22.06
C THR A 55 6.87 -3.92 21.51
N LYS A 56 8.13 -3.53 21.29
CA LYS A 56 9.12 -4.30 20.52
C LYS A 56 8.60 -4.73 19.14
N ALA A 57 7.57 -4.05 18.64
CA ALA A 57 7.01 -4.29 17.32
C ALA A 57 7.86 -3.56 16.29
N THR A 58 8.07 -4.20 15.15
CA THR A 58 8.77 -3.61 14.01
C THR A 58 7.82 -3.56 12.84
N PHE A 59 7.89 -2.49 12.07
CA PHE A 59 6.99 -2.21 10.98
C PHE A 59 7.78 -1.95 9.70
N MET A 60 7.18 -2.35 8.58
CA MET A 60 7.62 -2.04 7.23
C MET A 60 6.53 -1.22 6.55
N GLY A 61 6.81 0.05 6.30
CA GLY A 61 6.05 0.89 5.39
C GLY A 61 6.63 0.77 3.99
N LEU A 62 5.76 0.70 2.99
CA LEU A 62 6.16 0.65 1.59
C LEU A 62 5.37 1.69 0.79
N THR A 63 6.09 2.56 0.10
CA THR A 63 5.52 3.63 -0.71
C THR A 63 6.00 3.49 -2.15
N ALA A 64 5.06 3.39 -3.09
CA ALA A 64 5.37 3.41 -4.52
C ALA A 64 5.34 4.85 -5.01
N HIS A 65 6.33 5.21 -5.83
CA HIS A 65 6.41 6.50 -6.48
C HIS A 65 6.69 6.33 -7.98
N TRP A 66 6.06 7.15 -8.79
CA TRP A 66 6.20 7.13 -10.25
C TRP A 66 5.86 8.50 -10.82
N ILE A 67 6.22 8.72 -12.08
CA ILE A 67 5.83 9.91 -12.83
C ILE A 67 4.70 9.52 -13.78
N GLU A 68 3.63 10.29 -13.82
CA GLU A 68 2.50 10.10 -14.72
C GLU A 68 2.36 11.28 -15.68
N LYS A 69 2.17 11.00 -16.98
CA LYS A 69 1.88 12.02 -17.98
C LYS A 69 0.38 12.20 -18.16
N ASN A 70 -0.12 13.41 -17.97
CA ASN A 70 -1.49 13.75 -18.31
C ASN A 70 -1.64 13.82 -19.84
N ILE A 71 -2.46 12.95 -20.43
CA ILE A 71 -2.64 12.88 -21.89
C ILE A 71 -3.24 14.18 -22.46
N LYS A 72 -4.09 14.87 -21.70
CA LYS A 72 -4.80 16.06 -22.16
C LYS A 72 -3.92 17.31 -22.12
N SER A 73 -3.20 17.52 -21.02
CA SER A 73 -2.36 18.72 -20.84
C SER A 73 -0.91 18.51 -21.25
N GLY A 74 -0.46 17.26 -21.40
CA GLY A 74 0.95 16.91 -21.63
C GLY A 74 1.84 17.08 -20.40
N ALA A 75 1.30 17.59 -19.27
CA ALA A 75 2.05 17.82 -18.04
C ALA A 75 2.48 16.52 -17.37
N TRP A 76 3.62 16.56 -16.70
CA TRP A 76 4.15 15.46 -15.90
C TRP A 76 3.88 15.71 -14.42
N THR A 77 3.37 14.71 -13.72
CA THR A 77 3.07 14.77 -12.29
C THR A 77 3.83 13.67 -11.56
N MET A 78 4.47 14.02 -10.44
CA MET A 78 5.04 13.04 -9.52
C MET A 78 3.91 12.47 -8.66
N CYS A 79 3.74 11.16 -8.68
CA CYS A 79 2.76 10.42 -7.88
C CYS A 79 3.47 9.62 -6.79
N SER A 80 2.81 9.50 -5.64
CA SER A 80 3.30 8.72 -4.51
C SER A 80 2.12 8.15 -3.73
N GLU A 81 2.13 6.85 -3.46
CA GLU A 81 1.04 6.17 -2.74
C GLU A 81 1.62 5.13 -1.78
N VAL A 82 1.03 5.03 -0.57
CA VAL A 82 1.36 3.98 0.39
C VAL A 82 0.70 2.68 -0.07
N ILE A 83 1.52 1.66 -0.26
CA ILE A 83 1.08 0.38 -0.82
C ILE A 83 1.06 -0.76 0.19
N ALA A 84 1.83 -0.64 1.27
CA ALA A 84 1.75 -1.56 2.39
C ALA A 84 2.21 -0.89 3.69
N SER A 85 1.64 -1.34 4.80
CA SER A 85 2.16 -1.13 6.15
C SER A 85 1.99 -2.45 6.90
N LYS A 86 3.10 -3.07 7.31
CA LYS A 86 3.08 -4.43 7.84
C LYS A 86 3.96 -4.57 9.07
N GLY A 87 3.41 -5.17 10.13
CA GLY A 87 4.20 -5.65 11.24
C GLY A 87 5.11 -6.82 10.81
N ILE A 88 6.39 -6.70 11.11
CA ILE A 88 7.41 -7.71 10.85
C ILE A 88 7.53 -8.58 12.10
N SER A 89 7.52 -9.89 11.90
CA SER A 89 7.80 -10.87 12.96
C SER A 89 9.05 -11.68 12.63
N GLY A 90 9.65 -12.25 13.68
CA GLY A 90 10.88 -13.04 13.56
C GLY A 90 12.14 -12.19 13.44
N ALA A 91 13.21 -12.79 12.91
CA ALA A 91 14.52 -12.14 12.80
C ALA A 91 14.50 -11.06 11.70
N HIS A 92 15.11 -9.89 11.95
CA HIS A 92 15.27 -8.83 10.95
C HIS A 92 16.46 -9.09 10.02
N SER A 93 16.60 -10.32 9.54
CA SER A 93 17.60 -10.65 8.53
C SER A 93 17.16 -10.13 7.16
N TRP A 94 18.12 -9.90 6.27
CA TRP A 94 17.84 -9.49 4.89
C TRP A 94 16.90 -10.46 4.17
N GLN A 95 17.01 -11.76 4.45
CA GLN A 95 16.13 -12.78 3.88
C GLN A 95 14.68 -12.56 4.34
N ASN A 96 14.45 -12.38 5.64
CA ASN A 96 13.10 -12.16 6.17
C ASN A 96 12.50 -10.86 5.64
N LEU A 97 13.27 -9.76 5.70
CA LEU A 97 12.84 -8.47 5.16
C LEU A 97 12.53 -8.55 3.66
N GLY A 98 13.36 -9.28 2.90
CA GLY A 98 13.14 -9.57 1.49
C GLY A 98 11.82 -10.32 1.23
N HIS A 99 11.45 -11.29 2.08
CA HIS A 99 10.17 -12.00 1.96
C HIS A 99 8.97 -11.07 2.13
N TYR A 100 9.00 -10.18 3.12
CA TYR A 100 7.95 -9.16 3.31
C TYR A 100 7.89 -8.20 2.11
N PHE A 101 9.04 -7.70 1.66
CA PHE A 101 9.12 -6.80 0.53
C PHE A 101 8.57 -7.43 -0.76
N VAL A 102 9.08 -8.61 -1.15
CA VAL A 102 8.67 -9.30 -2.38
C VAL A 102 7.18 -9.66 -2.34
N GLY A 103 6.68 -10.17 -1.21
CA GLY A 103 5.27 -10.53 -1.07
C GLY A 103 4.31 -9.35 -1.28
N HIS A 104 4.73 -8.13 -0.96
CA HIS A 104 3.93 -6.91 -1.16
C HIS A 104 4.14 -6.27 -2.54
N VAL A 105 5.36 -6.22 -3.05
CA VAL A 105 5.66 -5.64 -4.36
C VAL A 105 5.08 -6.48 -5.50
N SER A 106 5.10 -7.83 -5.37
CA SER A 106 4.57 -8.73 -6.39
C SER A 106 3.07 -8.56 -6.64
N MET A 107 2.31 -8.02 -5.67
CA MET A 107 0.88 -7.75 -5.84
C MET A 107 0.60 -6.62 -6.84
N LEU A 108 1.50 -5.62 -6.90
CA LEU A 108 1.29 -4.39 -7.66
C LEU A 108 1.95 -4.39 -9.03
N VAL A 109 3.13 -5.01 -9.16
CA VAL A 109 3.90 -4.90 -10.40
C VAL A 109 4.41 -6.28 -10.83
N PRO A 110 3.70 -6.97 -11.74
CA PRO A 110 4.21 -8.20 -12.37
C PRO A 110 5.52 -7.98 -13.14
N CYS A 111 5.87 -6.72 -13.45
CA CYS A 111 7.02 -6.36 -14.28
C CYS A 111 8.34 -6.21 -13.50
N MET A 112 8.31 -6.02 -12.17
CA MET A 112 9.55 -5.84 -11.38
C MET A 112 10.36 -7.13 -11.20
N THR A 113 9.80 -8.30 -11.49
CA THR A 113 10.54 -9.57 -11.53
C THR A 113 11.62 -9.59 -12.63
N SER A 114 11.60 -8.67 -13.59
CA SER A 114 12.66 -8.53 -14.60
C SER A 114 13.90 -7.79 -14.11
N LEU A 115 13.84 -7.07 -12.98
CA LEU A 115 14.94 -6.29 -12.40
C LEU A 115 15.72 -7.04 -11.31
N LEU A 116 15.28 -8.26 -10.96
CA LEU A 116 15.91 -9.12 -9.95
C LEU A 116 16.55 -10.38 -10.57
N ARG A 117 16.79 -10.40 -11.89
CA ARG A 117 17.59 -11.42 -12.58
C ARG A 117 18.89 -10.84 -13.10
#